data_AF-A0A7V5VEF3-F1
#
_entry.id   AF-A0A7V5VEF3-F1
#
_cell.length_a   1.000
_cell.length_b   1.000
_cell.length_c   1.000
_cell.angle_alpha   90.00
_cell.angle_beta   90.00
_cell.angle_gamma   90.00
#
_symmetry.space_group_name_H-M   'P 1'
#
loop_
_entity.id
_entity.type
_entity.pdbx_description
1 polymer ?
#
loop_
_entity_poly.entity_id
_entity_poly.type
_entity_poly.pdbx_seq_one_letter_code
_entity_poly.pdbx_strand_id
1 'polypeptide(L)'
;MAEQSKKTYMTAQEFVDSWEKEIYELTFLDYFTYLLINELSSAMENDYFKKMSVENIHNLHTHEITSLAFAIADSLQSFLEKNCFGGCALGCPNKLSTPFSPEEDQKRIEFVTMEFDGIAANCLTREECFHHDVMTYVVADTIIDFYNFEIGLQLEEGDEQLKKLNQFVMNVIIRFIHKNGPELLTAPNELAGDLFDEVLDIDDKGWEDTLLDNPGEDEESETWKYKYLRVDYIFDSFLEEHPELMAASGTGKILRFFKNYLNDYIALDRMDIFDMDDFDEFLSLILPQQLLAEDDISVPVARDLFYHLFDFIDQSAGTRLLEEFDRFVDDKFSELERSLGIVRAYQQEKPLIRFLLSDEAGDPNLREGYFEISHDDAGGFILYDIHLKNYHTGVQMPLLGGLPIRKGDIIQGQLMVREEGCRLVFLDMLYPANSRYYLF
;
A
#
# COMPACT_ATOMS: atom_id res chain seq x y z
N MET A 1 -0.22 -29.11 27.24
CA MET A 1 -0.25 -29.36 25.79
C MET A 1 -1.01 -28.19 25.22
N ALA A 2 -0.28 -27.23 24.64
CA ALA A 2 -0.90 -26.03 24.09
C ALA A 2 -1.59 -26.44 22.79
N GLU A 3 -2.92 -26.31 22.74
CA GLU A 3 -3.63 -26.22 21.46
C GLU A 3 -2.96 -25.09 20.69
N GLN A 4 -2.34 -25.42 19.55
CA GLN A 4 -1.90 -24.42 18.59
C GLN A 4 -3.15 -23.62 18.23
N SER A 5 -3.20 -22.36 18.65
CA SER A 5 -4.24 -21.44 18.21
C SER A 5 -4.30 -21.50 16.69
N LYS A 6 -5.46 -21.91 16.15
CA LYS A 6 -5.71 -21.76 14.72
C LYS A 6 -5.56 -20.27 14.42
N LYS A 7 -4.71 -19.93 13.45
CA LYS A 7 -4.59 -18.56 12.94
C LYS A 7 -5.98 -18.11 12.51
N THR A 8 -6.46 -17.01 13.09
CA THR A 8 -7.67 -16.28 12.68
C THR A 8 -7.27 -15.36 11.53
N TYR A 9 -7.93 -15.48 10.38
CA TYR A 9 -7.63 -14.71 9.16
C TYR A 9 -8.55 -13.51 9.00
N MET A 10 -9.75 -13.58 9.57
CA MET A 10 -10.68 -12.47 9.72
C MET A 10 -11.21 -12.54 11.15
N THR A 11 -11.03 -11.48 11.91
CA THR A 11 -11.54 -11.35 13.29
C THR A 11 -13.05 -11.12 13.30
N ALA A 12 -13.70 -11.37 14.44
CA ALA A 12 -15.13 -11.11 14.56
C ALA A 12 -15.45 -9.62 14.33
N GLN A 13 -14.60 -8.72 14.86
CA GLN A 13 -14.77 -7.27 14.68
C GLN A 13 -14.65 -6.86 13.20
N GLU A 14 -13.59 -7.32 12.51
CA GLU A 14 -13.43 -7.05 11.06
C GLU A 14 -14.61 -7.59 10.24
N PHE A 15 -15.18 -8.73 10.62
CA PHE A 15 -16.37 -9.28 9.98
C PHE A 15 -17.60 -8.40 10.19
N VAL A 16 -17.87 -7.98 11.43
CA VAL A 16 -19.01 -7.09 11.75
C VAL A 16 -18.92 -5.79 10.94
N ASP A 17 -17.74 -5.18 10.92
CA ASP A 17 -17.49 -3.94 10.20
C ASP A 17 -17.64 -4.12 8.69
N SER A 18 -17.20 -5.26 8.14
CA SER A 18 -17.31 -5.57 6.70
C SER A 18 -18.75 -5.88 6.26
N TRP A 19 -19.60 -6.35 7.17
CA TRP A 19 -21.00 -6.69 6.88
C TRP A 19 -21.97 -5.51 7.08
N GLU A 20 -21.46 -4.34 7.49
CA GLU A 20 -22.24 -3.11 7.75
C GLU A 20 -23.48 -3.35 8.65
N LYS A 21 -23.35 -4.26 9.62
CA LYS A 21 -24.41 -4.67 10.55
C LYS A 21 -23.96 -4.42 11.98
N GLU A 22 -24.89 -4.03 12.86
CA GLU A 22 -24.61 -4.04 14.30
C GLU A 22 -24.66 -5.48 14.84
N ILE A 23 -23.93 -5.79 15.93
CA ILE A 23 -23.80 -7.17 16.47
C ILE A 23 -25.16 -7.84 16.70
N TYR A 24 -26.16 -7.09 17.17
CA TYR A 24 -27.51 -7.62 17.41
C TYR A 24 -28.33 -7.88 16.14
N GLU A 25 -27.84 -7.45 14.97
CA GLU A 25 -28.45 -7.70 13.66
C GLU A 25 -27.84 -8.91 12.96
N LEU A 26 -26.71 -9.42 13.47
CA LEU A 26 -26.04 -10.59 12.92
C LEU A 26 -26.86 -11.86 13.15
N THR A 27 -26.87 -12.72 12.13
CA THR A 27 -27.66 -13.94 12.07
C THR A 27 -26.80 -15.20 12.09
N PHE A 28 -27.40 -16.38 12.28
CA PHE A 28 -26.66 -17.65 12.17
C PHE A 28 -26.04 -17.86 10.80
N LEU A 29 -26.63 -17.30 9.74
CA LEU A 29 -26.01 -17.32 8.43
C LEU A 29 -24.75 -16.45 8.40
N ASP A 30 -24.79 -15.25 8.98
CA ASP A 30 -23.61 -14.38 9.08
C ASP A 30 -22.49 -15.07 9.90
N TYR A 31 -22.83 -15.69 11.03
CA TYR A 31 -21.86 -16.46 11.83
C TYR A 31 -21.30 -17.68 11.09
N PHE A 32 -22.13 -18.36 10.30
CA PHE A 32 -21.68 -19.44 9.42
C PHE A 32 -20.69 -18.93 8.37
N THR A 33 -20.96 -17.78 7.75
CA THR A 33 -20.07 -17.14 6.77
C THR A 33 -18.74 -16.75 7.41
N TYR A 34 -18.76 -16.11 8.58
CA TYR A 34 -17.56 -15.77 9.36
C TYR A 34 -16.65 -16.99 9.60
N LEU A 35 -17.21 -18.09 10.08
CA LEU A 35 -16.46 -19.32 10.32
C LEU A 35 -15.96 -19.96 9.02
N LEU A 36 -16.71 -19.83 7.92
CA LEU A 36 -16.33 -20.35 6.62
C LEU A 36 -15.13 -19.61 6.05
N ILE A 37 -15.09 -18.28 6.13
CA ILE A 37 -13.96 -17.46 5.68
C ILE A 37 -12.68 -17.96 6.34
N ASN A 38 -12.69 -18.09 7.67
CA ASN A 38 -11.53 -18.54 8.43
C ASN A 38 -11.09 -19.98 8.09
N GLU A 39 -12.04 -20.90 7.88
CA GLU A 39 -11.70 -22.27 7.49
C GLU A 39 -11.17 -22.33 6.04
N LEU A 40 -11.76 -21.58 5.11
CA LEU A 40 -11.30 -21.49 3.72
C LEU A 40 -9.90 -20.93 3.63
N SER A 41 -9.64 -19.77 4.26
CA SER A 41 -8.31 -19.15 4.29
C SER A 41 -7.25 -20.10 4.85
N SER A 42 -7.58 -20.76 5.97
CA SER A 42 -6.68 -21.72 6.61
C SER A 42 -6.37 -22.93 5.75
N ALA A 43 -7.39 -23.51 5.10
CA ALA A 43 -7.25 -24.66 4.24
C ALA A 43 -6.48 -24.30 2.95
N MET A 44 -6.82 -23.18 2.31
CA MET A 44 -6.13 -22.72 1.11
C MET A 44 -4.65 -22.43 1.39
N GLU A 45 -4.33 -21.71 2.47
CA GLU A 45 -2.94 -21.44 2.83
C GLU A 45 -2.18 -22.74 3.13
N ASN A 46 -2.66 -23.55 4.08
CA ASN A 46 -1.86 -24.66 4.61
C ASN A 46 -1.90 -25.93 3.76
N ASP A 47 -3.03 -26.21 3.10
CA ASP A 47 -3.25 -27.48 2.41
C ASP A 47 -3.14 -27.37 0.89
N TYR A 48 -3.31 -26.17 0.31
CA TYR A 48 -3.22 -25.94 -1.13
C TYR A 48 -1.95 -25.14 -1.52
N PHE A 49 -1.90 -23.83 -1.24
CA PHE A 49 -0.86 -22.93 -1.73
C PHE A 49 0.52 -23.17 -1.13
N LYS A 50 0.62 -23.58 0.14
CA LYS A 50 1.92 -23.94 0.76
C LYS A 50 2.66 -25.09 0.06
N LYS A 51 1.96 -25.89 -0.77
CA LYS A 51 2.55 -26.97 -1.57
C LYS A 51 2.88 -26.55 -3.00
N MET A 52 2.51 -25.34 -3.40
CA MET A 52 2.81 -24.79 -4.72
C MET A 52 4.19 -24.15 -4.74
N SER A 53 4.79 -24.08 -5.93
CA SER A 53 6.02 -23.31 -6.14
C SER A 53 5.70 -21.82 -6.03
N VAL A 54 6.57 -21.06 -5.37
CA VAL A 54 6.46 -19.59 -5.26
C VAL A 54 6.48 -18.92 -6.63
N GLU A 55 7.18 -19.51 -7.61
CA GLU A 55 7.24 -19.01 -9.00
C GLU A 55 5.99 -19.33 -9.84
N ASN A 56 5.00 -20.04 -9.29
CA ASN A 56 3.77 -20.32 -10.04
C ASN A 56 2.91 -19.06 -10.09
N ILE A 57 2.55 -18.63 -11.30
CA ILE A 57 1.68 -17.46 -11.53
C ILE A 57 0.31 -17.57 -10.82
N HIS A 58 -0.14 -18.79 -10.50
CA HIS A 58 -1.37 -19.03 -9.76
C HIS A 58 -1.15 -19.11 -8.25
N ASN A 59 0.05 -18.85 -7.74
CA ASN A 59 0.31 -18.91 -6.31
C ASN A 59 -0.22 -17.63 -5.65
N LEU A 60 -1.02 -17.78 -4.61
CA LEU A 60 -1.57 -16.66 -3.86
C LEU A 60 -0.83 -16.48 -2.53
N HIS A 61 -0.59 -15.23 -2.17
CA HIS A 61 -0.11 -14.81 -0.86
C HIS A 61 -1.24 -14.83 0.17
N THR A 62 -0.90 -14.84 1.46
CA THR A 62 -1.87 -14.95 2.57
C THR A 62 -3.04 -13.96 2.48
N HIS A 63 -2.79 -12.74 2.02
CA HIS A 63 -3.83 -11.71 1.90
C HIS A 63 -4.77 -12.00 0.72
N GLU A 64 -4.24 -12.34 -0.45
CA GLU A 64 -5.03 -12.75 -1.62
C GLU A 64 -5.86 -14.00 -1.33
N ILE A 65 -5.30 -14.94 -0.56
CA ILE A 65 -6.01 -16.13 -0.06
C ILE A 65 -7.21 -15.71 0.81
N THR A 66 -7.03 -14.70 1.67
CA THR A 66 -8.10 -14.22 2.56
C THR A 66 -9.17 -13.46 1.77
N SER A 67 -8.77 -12.61 0.82
CA SER A 67 -9.70 -11.92 -0.08
C SER A 67 -10.49 -12.89 -0.95
N LEU A 68 -9.84 -13.92 -1.50
CA LEU A 68 -10.53 -14.98 -2.26
C LEU A 68 -11.50 -15.77 -1.36
N ALA A 69 -11.09 -16.10 -0.12
CA ALA A 69 -11.96 -16.78 0.83
C ALA A 69 -13.20 -15.93 1.17
N PHE A 70 -13.02 -14.62 1.35
CA PHE A 70 -14.11 -13.67 1.56
C PHE A 70 -15.07 -13.66 0.38
N ALA A 71 -14.56 -13.46 -0.85
CA ALA A 71 -15.39 -13.40 -2.05
C ALA A 71 -16.18 -14.69 -2.27
N ILE A 72 -15.56 -15.85 -2.04
CA ILE A 72 -16.23 -17.15 -2.13
C ILE A 72 -17.32 -17.28 -1.05
N ALA A 73 -17.03 -16.86 0.19
CA ALA A 73 -17.97 -16.96 1.30
C ALA A 73 -19.17 -16.02 1.12
N ASP A 74 -18.95 -14.79 0.66
CA ASP A 74 -20.01 -13.83 0.33
C ASP A 74 -20.87 -14.33 -0.84
N SER A 75 -20.24 -14.81 -1.91
CA SER A 75 -20.94 -15.44 -3.04
C SER A 75 -21.77 -16.64 -2.59
N LEU A 76 -21.23 -17.48 -1.68
CA LEU A 76 -21.98 -18.60 -1.10
C LEU A 76 -23.14 -18.12 -0.23
N GLN A 77 -22.96 -17.10 0.60
CA GLN A 77 -24.02 -16.52 1.42
C GLN A 77 -25.16 -16.03 0.54
N SER A 78 -24.84 -15.19 -0.45
CA SER A 78 -25.79 -14.70 -1.46
C SER A 78 -26.51 -15.85 -2.17
N PHE A 79 -25.79 -16.90 -2.55
CA PHE A 79 -26.36 -18.10 -3.17
C PHE A 79 -27.33 -18.81 -2.22
N LEU A 80 -26.97 -19.00 -0.95
CA LEU A 80 -27.82 -19.65 0.04
C LEU A 80 -29.06 -18.80 0.38
N GLU A 81 -28.93 -17.49 0.53
CA GLU A 81 -30.05 -16.59 0.79
C GLU A 81 -31.06 -16.63 -0.36
N LYS A 82 -30.60 -16.50 -1.61
CA LYS A 82 -31.49 -16.48 -2.78
C LYS A 82 -32.06 -17.86 -3.10
N ASN A 83 -31.25 -18.92 -3.05
CA ASN A 83 -31.60 -20.23 -3.60
C ASN A 83 -32.00 -21.27 -2.55
N CYS A 84 -31.71 -21.03 -1.27
CA CYS A 84 -32.08 -21.94 -0.20
C CYS A 84 -33.15 -21.31 0.71
N PHE A 85 -32.93 -20.09 1.18
CA PHE A 85 -33.75 -19.49 2.25
C PHE A 85 -34.83 -18.52 1.75
N GLY A 86 -34.69 -18.00 0.52
CA GLY A 86 -35.62 -17.06 -0.13
C GLY A 86 -36.87 -17.67 -0.77
N GLY A 87 -37.20 -18.94 -0.48
CA GLY A 87 -38.44 -19.60 -0.95
C GLY A 87 -38.30 -20.55 -2.15
N CYS A 88 -37.08 -20.98 -2.49
CA CYS A 88 -36.83 -21.92 -3.58
C CYS A 88 -37.08 -23.40 -3.20
N ALA A 89 -37.43 -24.23 -4.20
CA ALA A 89 -37.86 -25.62 -4.04
C ALA A 89 -36.71 -26.63 -3.84
N LEU A 90 -35.45 -26.18 -3.85
CA LEU A 90 -34.27 -27.06 -3.81
C LEU A 90 -34.04 -27.72 -2.45
N GLY A 91 -34.53 -27.10 -1.38
CA GLY A 91 -34.31 -27.56 -0.01
C GLY A 91 -32.86 -27.38 0.40
N CYS A 92 -32.65 -26.50 1.37
CA CYS A 92 -31.36 -26.04 1.86
C CYS A 92 -30.41 -27.18 2.32
N PRO A 93 -29.17 -26.87 2.73
CA PRO A 93 -28.17 -27.84 3.19
C PRO A 93 -28.64 -28.81 4.30
N ASN A 94 -29.71 -28.45 5.01
CA ASN A 94 -30.39 -29.25 6.03
C ASN A 94 -31.11 -30.51 5.49
N LYS A 95 -31.12 -30.76 4.17
CA LYS A 95 -31.67 -31.98 3.55
C LYS A 95 -30.74 -32.68 2.55
N LEU A 96 -29.45 -32.35 2.50
CA LEU A 96 -28.50 -32.91 1.50
C LEU A 96 -28.50 -34.44 1.42
N SER A 97 -28.71 -35.11 2.55
CA SER A 97 -28.74 -36.58 2.67
C SER A 97 -30.02 -37.25 2.17
N THR A 98 -31.02 -36.48 1.73
CA THR A 98 -32.30 -37.02 1.24
C THR A 98 -32.40 -36.88 -0.29
N PRO A 99 -32.99 -37.84 -1.01
CA PRO A 99 -33.24 -37.69 -2.44
C PRO A 99 -34.31 -36.64 -2.73
N PHE A 100 -34.34 -36.11 -3.96
CA PHE A 100 -35.44 -35.28 -4.41
C PHE A 100 -36.72 -36.11 -4.55
N SER A 101 -37.86 -35.52 -4.19
CA SER A 101 -39.13 -36.00 -4.73
C SER A 101 -39.25 -35.58 -6.21
N PRO A 102 -40.03 -36.31 -7.03
CA PRO A 102 -40.19 -35.99 -8.45
C PRO A 102 -40.71 -34.56 -8.72
N GLU A 103 -41.47 -33.97 -7.80
CA GLU A 103 -41.98 -32.60 -7.93
C GLU A 103 -40.90 -31.55 -7.64
N GLU A 104 -40.02 -31.81 -6.68
CA GLU A 104 -38.89 -30.92 -6.36
C GLU A 104 -37.84 -30.94 -7.48
N ASP A 105 -37.56 -32.11 -8.07
CA ASP A 105 -36.60 -32.23 -9.17
C ASP A 105 -37.09 -31.50 -10.45
N GLN A 106 -38.38 -31.53 -10.73
CA GLN A 106 -38.96 -30.77 -11.84
C GLN A 106 -38.80 -29.25 -11.63
N LYS A 107 -39.10 -28.75 -10.42
CA LYS A 107 -38.93 -27.33 -10.08
C LYS A 107 -37.47 -26.89 -10.14
N ARG A 108 -36.54 -27.76 -9.74
CA ARG A 108 -35.10 -27.54 -9.87
C ARG A 108 -34.70 -27.31 -11.32
N ILE A 109 -35.09 -28.22 -12.21
CA ILE A 109 -34.73 -28.15 -13.63
C ILE A 109 -35.27 -26.84 -14.24
N GLU A 110 -36.52 -26.50 -13.94
CA GLU A 110 -37.14 -25.25 -14.40
C GLU A 110 -36.40 -24.01 -13.89
N PHE A 111 -36.03 -23.98 -12.61
CA PHE A 111 -35.32 -22.86 -11.99
C PHE A 111 -33.91 -22.66 -12.54
N VAL A 112 -33.11 -23.72 -12.63
CA VAL A 112 -31.73 -23.65 -13.16
C VAL A 112 -31.72 -23.17 -14.61
N THR A 113 -32.68 -23.64 -15.40
CA THR A 113 -32.82 -23.22 -16.81
C THR A 113 -33.27 -21.76 -16.94
N MET A 114 -34.03 -21.23 -15.98
CA MET A 114 -34.55 -19.85 -16.03
C MET A 114 -33.60 -18.80 -15.48
N GLU A 115 -32.96 -19.02 -14.33
CA GLU A 115 -32.17 -17.99 -13.63
C GLU A 115 -30.71 -17.96 -14.06
N PHE A 116 -30.15 -19.09 -14.48
CA PHE A 116 -28.71 -19.22 -14.74
C PHE A 116 -28.39 -19.53 -16.22
N ASP A 117 -29.41 -19.53 -17.08
CA ASP A 117 -29.31 -19.85 -18.52
C ASP A 117 -28.51 -21.15 -18.80
N GLY A 118 -28.57 -22.09 -17.85
CA GLY A 118 -27.71 -23.28 -17.77
C GLY A 118 -28.44 -24.60 -17.98
N ILE A 119 -27.68 -25.68 -18.16
CA ILE A 119 -28.20 -27.05 -18.19
C ILE A 119 -28.20 -27.60 -16.77
N ALA A 120 -29.37 -27.91 -16.23
CA ALA A 120 -29.46 -28.56 -14.92
C ALA A 120 -28.64 -29.85 -14.90
N ALA A 121 -27.76 -29.98 -13.91
CA ALA A 121 -26.92 -31.15 -13.77
C ALA A 121 -27.75 -32.43 -13.62
N ASN A 122 -27.32 -33.48 -14.31
CA ASN A 122 -27.90 -34.81 -14.18
C ASN A 122 -27.30 -35.50 -12.93
N CYS A 123 -27.85 -35.13 -11.77
CA CYS A 123 -27.46 -35.63 -10.45
C CYS A 123 -28.59 -36.47 -9.84
N LEU A 124 -28.22 -37.47 -9.04
CA LEU A 124 -29.15 -38.46 -8.46
C LEU A 124 -29.52 -38.11 -7.02
N THR A 125 -28.69 -37.32 -6.33
CA THR A 125 -28.89 -36.92 -4.94
C THR A 125 -28.87 -35.39 -4.79
N ARG A 126 -29.51 -34.88 -3.71
CA ARG A 126 -29.47 -33.43 -3.41
C ARG A 126 -28.06 -32.93 -3.19
N GLU A 127 -27.22 -33.72 -2.54
CA GLU A 127 -25.81 -33.39 -2.32
C GLU A 127 -25.02 -33.27 -3.64
N GLU A 128 -25.20 -34.20 -4.58
CA GLU A 128 -24.57 -34.10 -5.90
C GLU A 128 -25.03 -32.86 -6.69
N CYS A 129 -26.31 -32.51 -6.59
CA CYS A 129 -26.82 -31.31 -7.25
C CYS A 129 -26.30 -30.03 -6.61
N PHE A 130 -26.36 -29.94 -5.28
CA PHE A 130 -25.81 -28.81 -4.54
C PHE A 130 -24.31 -28.65 -4.79
N HIS A 131 -23.56 -29.76 -4.86
CA HIS A 131 -22.15 -29.73 -5.22
C HIS A 131 -21.95 -29.14 -6.62
N HIS A 132 -22.75 -29.53 -7.61
CA HIS A 132 -22.62 -28.98 -8.96
C HIS A 132 -22.98 -27.49 -9.00
N ASP A 133 -24.07 -27.10 -8.33
CA ASP A 133 -24.56 -25.72 -8.33
C ASP A 133 -23.57 -24.79 -7.63
N VAL A 134 -23.04 -25.15 -6.47
CA VAL A 134 -22.01 -24.36 -5.78
C VAL A 134 -20.70 -24.34 -6.57
N MET A 135 -20.28 -25.47 -7.15
CA MET A 135 -19.07 -25.51 -7.98
C MET A 135 -19.17 -24.54 -9.17
N THR A 136 -20.35 -24.46 -9.79
CA THR A 136 -20.58 -23.64 -10.99
C THR A 136 -20.77 -22.17 -10.60
N TYR A 137 -21.79 -21.88 -9.81
CA TYR A 137 -22.28 -20.51 -9.59
C TYR A 137 -21.63 -19.77 -8.43
N VAL A 138 -20.84 -20.47 -7.61
CA VAL A 138 -20.13 -19.86 -6.47
C VAL A 138 -18.64 -19.98 -6.69
N VAL A 139 -18.12 -21.18 -6.86
CA VAL A 139 -16.67 -21.42 -6.81
C VAL A 139 -15.97 -21.05 -8.11
N ALA A 140 -16.41 -21.60 -9.26
CA ALA A 140 -15.72 -21.39 -10.53
C ALA A 140 -15.76 -19.93 -10.98
N ASP A 141 -16.94 -19.32 -10.99
CA ASP A 141 -17.13 -17.92 -11.39
C ASP A 141 -16.32 -16.98 -10.49
N THR A 142 -16.43 -17.11 -9.16
CA THR A 142 -15.69 -16.26 -8.23
C THR A 142 -14.18 -16.40 -8.37
N ILE A 143 -13.66 -17.62 -8.54
CA ILE A 143 -12.21 -17.82 -8.72
C ILE A 143 -11.73 -17.21 -10.04
N ILE A 144 -12.46 -17.42 -11.13
CA ILE A 144 -12.09 -16.86 -12.44
C ILE A 144 -12.12 -15.33 -12.38
N ASP A 145 -13.18 -14.75 -11.84
CA ASP A 145 -13.33 -13.30 -11.69
C ASP A 145 -12.24 -12.73 -10.79
N PHE A 146 -11.93 -13.38 -9.67
CA PHE A 146 -10.86 -12.97 -8.77
C PHE A 146 -9.50 -12.92 -9.50
N TYR A 147 -9.13 -13.97 -10.23
CA TYR A 147 -7.87 -13.95 -10.98
C TYR A 147 -7.85 -12.94 -12.12
N ASN A 148 -8.97 -12.76 -12.82
CA ASN A 148 -9.07 -11.83 -13.95
C ASN A 148 -9.06 -10.36 -13.50
N PHE A 149 -9.76 -10.02 -12.42
CA PHE A 149 -9.99 -8.64 -12.00
C PHE A 149 -9.12 -8.18 -10.84
N GLU A 150 -8.91 -9.03 -9.83
CA GLU A 150 -8.11 -8.66 -8.64
C GLU A 150 -6.62 -8.93 -8.88
N ILE A 151 -6.27 -10.09 -9.46
CA ILE A 151 -4.87 -10.46 -9.72
C ILE A 151 -4.40 -9.93 -11.11
N GLY A 152 -5.32 -9.67 -12.03
CA GLY A 152 -5.01 -9.17 -13.37
C GLY A 152 -4.47 -10.23 -14.34
N LEU A 153 -4.67 -11.52 -14.07
CA LEU A 153 -4.31 -12.62 -14.97
C LEU A 153 -5.48 -12.94 -15.90
N GLN A 154 -5.28 -12.83 -17.21
CA GLN A 154 -6.29 -13.25 -18.19
C GLN A 154 -6.32 -14.77 -18.33
N LEU A 155 -7.16 -15.43 -17.52
CA LEU A 155 -7.28 -16.89 -17.50
C LEU A 155 -8.56 -17.34 -18.21
N GLU A 156 -8.47 -18.51 -18.86
CA GLU A 156 -9.63 -19.17 -19.48
C GLU A 156 -10.16 -20.29 -18.55
N GLU A 157 -11.45 -20.60 -18.63
CA GLU A 157 -12.11 -21.71 -17.90
C GLU A 157 -11.42 -23.08 -18.07
N GLY A 158 -10.63 -23.23 -19.14
CA GLY A 158 -9.89 -24.43 -19.46
C GLY A 158 -8.65 -24.70 -18.58
N ASP A 159 -8.20 -23.74 -17.77
CA ASP A 159 -6.94 -23.85 -17.00
C ASP A 159 -6.97 -25.00 -15.97
N GLU A 160 -5.98 -25.88 -16.04
CA GLU A 160 -5.89 -27.08 -15.19
C GLU A 160 -5.57 -26.77 -13.71
N GLN A 161 -4.92 -25.65 -13.42
CA GLN A 161 -4.67 -25.22 -12.03
C GLN A 161 -5.92 -24.61 -11.42
N LEU A 162 -6.67 -23.80 -12.18
CA LEU A 162 -7.96 -23.28 -11.71
C LEU A 162 -8.93 -24.43 -11.41
N LYS A 163 -9.02 -25.44 -12.28
CA LYS A 163 -9.86 -26.63 -12.01
C LYS A 163 -9.49 -27.33 -10.69
N LYS A 164 -8.20 -27.43 -10.37
CA LYS A 164 -7.74 -28.04 -9.09
C LYS A 164 -8.09 -27.17 -7.90
N LEU A 165 -7.94 -25.86 -8.01
CA LEU A 165 -8.32 -24.92 -6.95
C LEU A 165 -9.84 -24.96 -6.72
N ASN A 166 -10.64 -24.92 -7.79
CA ASN A 166 -12.09 -25.01 -7.71
C ASN A 166 -12.52 -26.30 -7.00
N GLN A 167 -11.95 -27.45 -7.39
CA GLN A 167 -12.22 -28.73 -6.72
C GLN A 167 -11.78 -28.72 -5.25
N PHE A 168 -10.64 -28.12 -4.93
CA PHE A 168 -10.17 -28.01 -3.55
C PHE A 168 -11.13 -27.19 -2.69
N VAL A 169 -11.45 -25.97 -3.13
CA VAL A 169 -12.37 -25.05 -2.44
C VAL A 169 -13.74 -25.70 -2.23
N MET A 170 -14.30 -26.30 -3.28
CA MET A 170 -15.59 -26.99 -3.22
C MET A 170 -15.60 -28.09 -2.15
N ASN A 171 -14.54 -28.90 -2.08
CA ASN A 171 -14.41 -29.95 -1.06
C ASN A 171 -14.33 -29.39 0.35
N VAL A 172 -13.66 -28.24 0.54
CA VAL A 172 -13.60 -27.55 1.84
C VAL A 172 -14.99 -27.05 2.24
N ILE A 173 -15.73 -26.41 1.32
CA ILE A 173 -17.10 -25.92 1.56
C ILE A 173 -18.04 -27.06 1.96
N ILE A 174 -18.07 -28.18 1.21
CA ILE A 174 -18.94 -29.32 1.54
C ILE A 174 -18.59 -29.90 2.91
N ARG A 175 -17.31 -30.11 3.19
CA ARG A 175 -16.86 -30.62 4.49
C ARG A 175 -17.25 -29.69 5.63
N PHE A 176 -17.14 -28.38 5.41
CA PHE A 176 -17.52 -27.37 6.38
C PHE A 176 -19.03 -27.36 6.63
N ILE A 177 -19.85 -27.41 5.57
CA ILE A 177 -21.31 -27.52 5.65
C ILE A 177 -21.72 -28.77 6.43
N HIS A 178 -21.13 -29.93 6.17
CA HIS A 178 -21.45 -31.14 6.93
C HIS A 178 -21.11 -31.02 8.42
N LYS A 179 -20.05 -30.28 8.75
CA LYS A 179 -19.57 -30.13 10.14
C LYS A 179 -20.36 -29.08 10.93
N ASN A 180 -20.56 -27.89 10.37
CA ASN A 180 -21.11 -26.72 11.08
C ASN A 180 -22.50 -26.31 10.56
N GLY A 181 -22.90 -26.78 9.39
CA GLY A 181 -24.18 -26.43 8.76
C GLY A 181 -25.43 -26.94 9.47
N PRO A 182 -25.47 -28.14 10.09
CA PRO A 182 -26.70 -28.63 10.75
C PRO A 182 -27.23 -27.70 11.85
N GLU A 183 -26.34 -27.06 12.58
CA GLU A 183 -26.68 -26.12 13.65
C GLU A 183 -27.07 -24.75 13.07
N LEU A 184 -26.21 -24.18 12.23
CA LEU A 184 -26.33 -22.78 11.79
C LEU A 184 -27.30 -22.59 10.60
N LEU A 185 -27.39 -23.56 9.69
CA LEU A 185 -28.20 -23.45 8.46
C LEU A 185 -29.63 -24.00 8.60
N THR A 186 -29.98 -24.53 9.78
CA THR A 186 -31.36 -24.95 10.08
C THR A 186 -32.24 -23.74 10.43
N ALA A 187 -31.66 -22.71 11.05
CA ALA A 187 -32.35 -21.48 11.43
C ALA A 187 -31.50 -20.24 11.05
N PRO A 188 -31.23 -20.03 9.74
CA PRO A 188 -30.23 -19.07 9.26
C PRO A 188 -30.53 -17.61 9.64
N ASN A 189 -31.80 -17.26 9.87
CA ASN A 189 -32.24 -15.91 10.20
C ASN A 189 -32.38 -15.67 11.72
N GLU A 190 -32.08 -16.67 12.57
CA GLU A 190 -32.02 -16.45 14.01
C GLU A 190 -30.81 -15.59 14.35
N LEU A 191 -30.98 -14.73 15.35
CA LEU A 191 -29.92 -13.81 15.77
C LEU A 191 -28.76 -14.59 16.39
N ALA A 192 -27.54 -14.23 15.99
CA ALA A 192 -26.29 -14.82 16.43
C ALA A 192 -25.50 -13.91 17.38
N GLY A 193 -26.12 -12.85 17.90
CA GLY A 193 -25.44 -11.87 18.76
C GLY A 193 -24.65 -12.53 19.89
N ASP A 194 -25.27 -13.46 20.62
CA ASP A 194 -24.60 -14.21 21.70
C ASP A 194 -23.37 -15.00 21.22
N LEU A 195 -23.40 -15.55 19.98
CA LEU A 195 -22.27 -16.31 19.41
C LEU A 195 -21.13 -15.38 18.98
N PHE A 196 -21.44 -14.21 18.43
CA PHE A 196 -20.45 -13.20 18.10
C PHE A 196 -19.85 -12.57 19.36
N ASP A 197 -20.66 -12.30 20.38
CA ASP A 197 -20.19 -11.84 21.69
C ASP A 197 -19.20 -12.84 22.30
N GLU A 198 -19.50 -14.15 22.26
CA GLU A 198 -18.57 -15.19 22.73
C GLU A 198 -17.22 -15.18 22.00
N VAL A 199 -17.21 -14.93 20.68
CA VAL A 199 -15.97 -14.86 19.89
C VAL A 199 -15.22 -13.57 20.15
N LEU A 200 -15.90 -12.43 20.22
CA LEU A 200 -15.33 -11.14 20.59
C LEU A 200 -14.68 -11.20 21.99
N ASP A 201 -15.32 -11.87 22.94
CA ASP A 201 -14.80 -12.09 24.30
C ASP A 201 -13.53 -12.96 24.34
N ILE A 202 -13.28 -13.76 23.30
CA ILE A 202 -12.09 -14.58 23.12
C ILE A 202 -11.00 -13.78 22.40
N ASP A 203 -11.36 -13.01 21.37
CA ASP A 203 -10.45 -12.12 20.63
C ASP A 203 -9.87 -11.04 21.58
N ASP A 204 -10.69 -10.42 22.43
CA ASP A 204 -10.27 -9.40 23.43
C ASP A 204 -9.31 -9.94 24.49
N LYS A 205 -9.36 -11.24 24.82
CA LYS A 205 -8.49 -11.87 25.83
C LYS A 205 -7.16 -12.34 25.26
N GLY A 206 -6.97 -12.27 23.94
CA GLY A 206 -5.75 -12.69 23.23
C GLY A 206 -4.87 -11.55 22.71
N TRP A 207 -5.26 -10.28 22.95
CA TRP A 207 -4.77 -9.13 22.18
C TRP A 207 -4.02 -8.05 22.99
N GLU A 208 -3.56 -8.33 24.20
CA GLU A 208 -2.55 -7.49 24.87
C GLU A 208 -1.15 -7.79 24.30
N ASP A 209 -0.87 -7.27 23.09
CA ASP A 209 0.44 -6.85 22.57
C ASP A 209 0.43 -6.84 21.03
N THR A 210 -0.36 -5.97 20.40
CA THR A 210 0.03 -5.35 19.10
C THR A 210 -0.86 -4.14 18.77
N LEU A 211 -0.29 -2.95 19.02
CA LEU A 211 -0.54 -1.71 18.27
C LEU A 211 -1.99 -1.20 18.15
N LEU A 212 -2.61 -0.78 19.25
CA LEU A 212 -3.65 0.26 19.19
C LEU A 212 -3.57 1.15 20.45
N ASP A 213 -2.75 2.19 20.35
CA ASP A 213 -2.83 3.35 21.25
C ASP A 213 -2.81 4.61 20.38
N ASN A 214 -4.00 5.07 19.97
CA ASN A 214 -4.30 6.49 19.91
C ASN A 214 -5.82 6.72 19.87
N PRO A 215 -6.42 7.22 20.96
CA PRO A 215 -7.82 7.60 20.99
C PRO A 215 -7.93 9.05 20.51
N GLY A 216 -8.28 9.21 19.23
CA GLY A 216 -8.66 10.51 18.71
C GLY A 216 -8.43 10.63 17.22
N GLU A 217 -9.33 10.06 16.42
CA GLU A 217 -9.93 10.70 15.25
C GLU A 217 -10.98 9.76 14.66
N ASP A 218 -12.25 10.07 14.95
CA ASP A 218 -13.43 9.50 14.29
C ASP A 218 -13.43 9.97 12.82
N GLU A 219 -12.79 9.23 11.90
CA GLU A 219 -13.01 9.24 10.43
C GLU A 219 -12.08 8.24 9.68
N GLU A 220 -11.98 6.97 10.09
CA GLU A 220 -11.25 5.95 9.31
C GLU A 220 -12.18 4.81 8.85
N SER A 221 -12.79 5.02 7.69
CA SER A 221 -13.34 3.95 6.86
C SER A 221 -12.19 3.13 6.24
N GLU A 222 -12.23 1.79 6.38
CA GLU A 222 -11.52 0.83 5.49
C GLU A 222 -9.97 0.82 5.49
N THR A 223 -9.26 1.19 6.57
CA THR A 223 -7.77 1.16 6.59
C THR A 223 -7.15 -0.22 6.40
N TRP A 224 -7.87 -1.30 6.70
CA TRP A 224 -7.43 -2.69 6.47
C TRP A 224 -7.37 -3.07 4.98
N LYS A 225 -8.23 -2.48 4.16
CA LYS A 225 -8.39 -2.77 2.71
C LYS A 225 -7.18 -2.36 1.88
N TYR A 226 -6.37 -1.43 2.39
CA TYR A 226 -5.24 -0.84 1.70
C TYR A 226 -3.90 -1.04 2.41
N LYS A 227 -3.81 -2.01 3.33
CA LYS A 227 -2.60 -2.26 4.12
C LYS A 227 -1.33 -2.44 3.27
N TYR A 228 -1.45 -3.12 2.12
CA TYR A 228 -0.34 -3.35 1.18
C TYR A 228 0.02 -2.12 0.34
N LEU A 229 -0.87 -1.13 0.27
CA LEU A 229 -0.60 0.17 -0.34
C LEU A 229 -0.01 1.17 0.66
N ARG A 230 -0.02 0.86 1.97
CA ARG A 230 0.49 1.79 2.98
C ARG A 230 1.98 2.04 2.80
N VAL A 231 2.38 3.30 2.92
CA VAL A 231 3.79 3.72 2.83
C VAL A 231 4.65 2.91 3.81
N ASP A 232 4.20 2.76 5.06
CA ASP A 232 4.96 2.03 6.06
C ASP A 232 5.24 0.58 5.65
N TYR A 233 4.20 -0.11 5.19
CA TYR A 233 4.25 -1.51 4.82
C TYR A 233 5.16 -1.74 3.62
N ILE A 234 5.02 -0.92 2.57
CA ILE A 234 5.85 -1.01 1.37
C ILE A 234 7.33 -0.84 1.68
N PHE A 235 7.68 0.15 2.50
CA PHE A 235 9.08 0.36 2.87
C PHE A 235 9.61 -0.78 3.75
N ASP A 236 8.81 -1.28 4.68
CA ASP A 236 9.25 -2.39 5.55
C ASP A 236 9.42 -3.68 4.73
N SER A 237 8.50 -3.99 3.82
CA SER A 237 8.61 -5.13 2.88
C SER A 237 9.80 -4.99 1.94
N PHE A 238 10.04 -3.80 1.37
CA PHE A 238 11.22 -3.55 0.53
C PHE A 238 12.53 -3.83 1.29
N LEU A 239 12.61 -3.42 2.56
CA LEU A 239 13.79 -3.66 3.40
C LEU A 239 13.95 -5.13 3.81
N GLU A 240 12.85 -5.86 3.95
CA GLU A 240 12.86 -7.32 4.21
C GLU A 240 13.37 -8.10 3.00
N GLU A 241 12.98 -7.71 1.78
CA GLU A 241 13.44 -8.34 0.54
C GLU A 241 14.88 -7.97 0.15
N HIS A 242 15.34 -6.80 0.60
CA HIS A 242 16.67 -6.28 0.32
C HIS A 242 17.51 -6.01 1.59
N PRO A 243 17.79 -7.04 2.40
CA PRO A 243 18.48 -6.88 3.68
C PRO A 243 19.91 -6.32 3.54
N GLU A 244 20.53 -6.47 2.37
CA GLU A 244 21.83 -5.87 2.03
C GLU A 244 21.80 -4.34 2.00
N LEU A 245 20.65 -3.73 1.64
CA LEU A 245 20.49 -2.27 1.61
C LEU A 245 20.43 -1.69 3.04
N MET A 246 19.96 -2.48 4.02
CA MET A 246 20.04 -2.13 5.45
C MET A 246 21.45 -2.27 6.02
N ALA A 247 22.25 -3.19 5.47
CA ALA A 247 23.63 -3.38 5.90
C ALA A 247 24.56 -2.25 5.36
N ALA A 248 24.17 -1.57 4.29
CA ALA A 248 24.85 -0.38 3.78
C ALA A 248 24.48 0.86 4.62
N SER A 249 25.46 1.44 5.31
CA SER A 249 25.25 2.53 6.30
C SER A 249 24.51 3.76 5.76
N GLY A 250 24.68 4.06 4.47
CA GLY A 250 24.08 5.21 3.82
C GLY A 250 22.68 4.97 3.26
N THR A 251 22.46 3.81 2.64
CA THR A 251 21.23 3.50 1.90
C THR A 251 20.00 3.40 2.81
N GLY A 252 20.11 2.68 3.93
CA GLY A 252 19.01 2.57 4.90
C GLY A 252 18.62 3.91 5.54
N LYS A 253 19.56 4.88 5.62
CA LYS A 253 19.25 6.24 6.08
C LYS A 253 18.44 7.02 5.06
N ILE A 254 18.77 6.94 3.76
CA ILE A 254 18.01 7.62 2.69
C ILE A 254 16.58 7.09 2.67
N LEU A 255 16.39 5.77 2.71
CA LEU A 255 15.05 5.17 2.71
C LEU A 255 14.22 5.62 3.90
N ARG A 256 14.81 5.59 5.11
CA ARG A 256 14.12 6.07 6.31
C ARG A 256 13.78 7.54 6.20
N PHE A 257 14.69 8.35 5.68
CA PHE A 257 14.45 9.78 5.52
C PHE A 257 13.35 10.06 4.50
N PHE A 258 13.32 9.33 3.39
CA PHE A 258 12.26 9.43 2.39
C PHE A 258 10.91 8.95 2.97
N LYS A 259 10.88 7.81 3.67
CA LYS A 259 9.69 7.32 4.39
C LYS A 259 9.15 8.38 5.36
N ASN A 260 10.02 8.98 6.17
CA ASN A 260 9.62 10.02 7.12
C ASN A 260 9.13 11.28 6.39
N TYR A 261 9.71 11.64 5.24
CA TYR A 261 9.20 12.76 4.44
C TYR A 261 7.78 12.48 3.93
N LEU A 262 7.53 11.28 3.39
CA LEU A 262 6.19 10.88 2.95
C LEU A 262 5.18 10.89 4.11
N ASN A 263 5.51 10.27 5.23
CA ASN A 263 4.60 10.15 6.38
C ASN A 263 4.43 11.47 7.15
N ASP A 264 5.53 12.12 7.52
CA ASP A 264 5.49 13.23 8.49
C ASP A 264 5.27 14.58 7.80
N TYR A 265 5.71 14.74 6.55
CA TYR A 265 5.64 16.03 5.84
C TYR A 265 4.48 16.09 4.85
N ILE A 266 4.32 15.06 4.02
CA ILE A 266 3.21 14.99 3.05
C ILE A 266 1.93 14.46 3.70
N ALA A 267 2.06 13.70 4.79
CA ALA A 267 0.97 12.91 5.37
C ALA A 267 0.39 11.93 4.33
N LEU A 268 1.28 11.29 3.58
CA LEU A 268 0.92 10.29 2.59
C LEU A 268 0.73 8.94 3.28
N ASP A 269 -0.52 8.48 3.36
CA ASP A 269 -0.80 7.18 3.98
C ASP A 269 -0.64 6.01 2.99
N ARG A 270 -0.84 6.25 1.68
CA ARG A 270 -0.80 5.21 0.64
C ARG A 270 0.06 5.60 -0.55
N MET A 271 0.79 4.62 -1.11
CA MET A 271 1.69 4.81 -2.24
C MET A 271 0.98 4.91 -3.59
N ASP A 272 -0.24 4.41 -3.74
CA ASP A 272 -0.98 4.46 -5.00
C ASP A 272 -1.52 5.87 -5.34
N ILE A 273 -1.53 6.76 -4.36
CA ILE A 273 -1.86 8.18 -4.51
C ILE A 273 -0.61 9.08 -4.50
N PHE A 274 0.59 8.48 -4.49
CA PHE A 274 1.85 9.22 -4.51
C PHE A 274 1.99 10.02 -5.80
N ASP A 275 2.33 11.31 -5.67
CA ASP A 275 2.59 12.20 -6.80
C ASP A 275 4.11 12.36 -7.02
N MET A 276 4.54 12.32 -8.28
CA MET A 276 5.94 12.57 -8.62
C MET A 276 6.36 14.03 -8.39
N ASP A 277 5.42 14.96 -8.27
CA ASP A 277 5.71 16.34 -7.86
C ASP A 277 6.24 16.40 -6.41
N ASP A 278 5.77 15.51 -5.53
CA ASP A 278 6.28 15.33 -4.16
C ASP A 278 7.71 14.77 -4.19
N PHE A 279 7.98 13.84 -5.11
CA PHE A 279 9.33 13.34 -5.32
C PHE A 279 10.27 14.44 -5.83
N ASP A 280 9.79 15.31 -6.73
CA ASP A 280 10.59 16.42 -7.23
C ASP A 280 10.93 17.42 -6.11
N GLU A 281 9.99 17.72 -5.21
CA GLU A 281 10.28 18.52 -4.00
C GLU A 281 11.37 17.85 -3.16
N PHE A 282 11.20 16.56 -2.87
CA PHE A 282 12.16 15.79 -2.08
C PHE A 282 13.58 15.86 -2.69
N LEU A 283 13.71 15.63 -3.99
CA LEU A 283 15.00 15.71 -4.69
C LEU A 283 15.57 17.12 -4.73
N SER A 284 14.71 18.14 -4.81
CA SER A 284 15.10 19.51 -5.08
C SER A 284 15.40 20.33 -3.82
N LEU A 285 14.88 19.93 -2.66
CA LEU A 285 15.07 20.64 -1.38
C LEU A 285 15.61 19.76 -0.26
N ILE A 286 15.05 18.57 -0.10
CA ILE A 286 15.17 17.77 1.13
C ILE A 286 16.39 16.85 1.08
N LEU A 287 16.48 16.00 0.05
CA LEU A 287 17.61 15.09 -0.18
C LEU A 287 18.98 15.80 -0.28
N PRO A 288 19.13 16.95 -0.97
CA PRO A 288 20.42 17.62 -1.06
C PRO A 288 21.04 17.95 0.30
N GLN A 289 20.25 18.41 1.27
CA GLN A 289 20.74 18.73 2.62
C GLN A 289 21.27 17.47 3.32
N GLN A 290 20.55 16.35 3.17
CA GLN A 290 20.94 15.08 3.75
C GLN A 290 22.24 14.54 3.14
N LEU A 291 22.37 14.61 1.80
CA LEU A 291 23.60 14.21 1.09
C LEU A 291 24.79 15.12 1.36
N LEU A 292 24.57 16.35 1.82
CA LEU A 292 25.63 17.26 2.24
C LEU A 292 26.17 16.90 3.63
N ALA A 293 25.33 16.36 4.51
CA ALA A 293 25.68 15.97 5.87
C ALA A 293 26.35 14.58 5.95
N GLU A 294 26.08 13.70 4.99
CA GLU A 294 26.53 12.31 4.97
C GLU A 294 27.56 12.07 3.85
N ASP A 295 28.82 11.85 4.23
CA ASP A 295 29.92 11.67 3.28
C ASP A 295 29.93 10.30 2.58
N ASP A 296 29.21 9.30 3.11
CA ASP A 296 29.19 7.92 2.62
C ASP A 296 28.13 7.66 1.53
N ILE A 297 27.32 8.67 1.21
CA ILE A 297 26.25 8.56 0.21
C ILE A 297 26.59 9.39 -1.03
N SER A 298 26.53 8.75 -2.19
CA SER A 298 26.71 9.42 -3.48
C SER A 298 25.39 9.56 -4.24
N VAL A 299 25.30 10.57 -5.10
CA VAL A 299 24.13 10.81 -5.95
C VAL A 299 23.77 9.60 -6.83
N PRO A 300 24.73 8.88 -7.47
CA PRO A 300 24.43 7.65 -8.19
C PRO A 300 23.84 6.54 -7.31
N VAL A 301 24.35 6.37 -6.08
CA VAL A 301 23.81 5.37 -5.16
C VAL A 301 22.36 5.69 -4.76
N ALA A 302 22.06 6.97 -4.51
CA ALA A 302 20.69 7.40 -4.23
C ALA A 302 19.77 7.16 -5.44
N ARG A 303 20.26 7.44 -6.66
CA ARG A 303 19.51 7.18 -7.89
C ARG A 303 19.14 5.71 -8.04
N ASP A 304 20.14 4.82 -7.94
CA ASP A 304 19.95 3.37 -8.08
C ASP A 304 18.99 2.84 -7.01
N LEU A 305 19.08 3.38 -5.79
CA LEU A 305 18.17 3.05 -4.70
C LEU A 305 16.71 3.40 -5.02
N PHE A 306 16.44 4.61 -5.49
CA PHE A 306 15.09 5.02 -5.83
C PHE A 306 14.54 4.28 -7.05
N TYR A 307 15.40 3.94 -8.02
CA TYR A 307 15.03 3.06 -9.13
C TYR A 307 14.51 1.71 -8.61
N HIS A 308 15.27 1.05 -7.72
CA HIS A 308 14.86 -0.23 -7.13
C HIS A 308 13.61 -0.12 -6.26
N LEU A 309 13.47 0.98 -5.51
CA LEU A 309 12.30 1.22 -4.70
C LEU A 309 11.04 1.40 -5.58
N PHE A 310 11.10 2.20 -6.64
CA PHE A 310 9.94 2.42 -7.52
C PHE A 310 9.58 1.20 -8.36
N ASP A 311 10.57 0.40 -8.79
CA ASP A 311 10.31 -0.89 -9.42
C ASP A 311 9.57 -1.83 -8.45
N PHE A 312 9.99 -1.88 -7.19
CA PHE A 312 9.31 -2.65 -6.15
C PHE A 312 7.89 -2.15 -5.87
N ILE A 313 7.68 -0.83 -5.83
CA ILE A 313 6.34 -0.25 -5.63
C ILE A 313 5.43 -0.60 -6.80
N ASP A 314 5.89 -0.49 -8.05
CA ASP A 314 5.09 -0.86 -9.22
C ASP A 314 4.67 -2.34 -9.19
N GLN A 315 5.57 -3.22 -8.73
CA GLN A 315 5.27 -4.65 -8.56
C GLN A 315 4.31 -4.93 -7.40
N SER A 316 4.38 -4.15 -6.32
CA SER A 316 3.62 -4.40 -5.09
C SER A 316 2.25 -3.70 -5.05
N ALA A 317 2.14 -2.52 -5.67
CA ALA A 317 0.97 -1.64 -5.61
C ALA A 317 0.27 -1.46 -6.97
N GLY A 318 0.81 -2.05 -8.05
CA GLY A 318 0.21 -1.97 -9.39
C GLY A 318 0.27 -0.56 -10.02
N THR A 319 1.23 0.27 -9.59
CA THR A 319 1.42 1.64 -10.08
C THR A 319 2.25 1.69 -11.37
N ARG A 320 2.59 2.91 -11.81
CA ARG A 320 3.50 3.17 -12.95
C ARG A 320 4.59 4.20 -12.60
N LEU A 321 4.97 4.24 -11.33
CA LEU A 321 5.92 5.20 -10.79
C LEU A 321 7.31 5.04 -11.40
N LEU A 322 7.73 3.82 -11.76
CA LEU A 322 9.03 3.60 -12.39
C LEU A 322 9.09 4.27 -13.77
N GLU A 323 8.00 4.17 -14.55
CA GLU A 323 7.92 4.83 -15.86
C GLU A 323 7.97 6.35 -15.72
N GLU A 324 7.33 6.90 -14.69
CA GLU A 324 7.35 8.34 -14.42
C GLU A 324 8.72 8.81 -13.89
N PHE A 325 9.33 8.05 -13.00
CA PHE A 325 10.69 8.27 -12.52
C PHE A 325 11.69 8.32 -13.68
N ASP A 326 11.66 7.32 -14.57
CA ASP A 326 12.55 7.25 -15.73
C ASP A 326 12.42 8.46 -16.67
N ARG A 327 11.24 9.10 -16.75
CA ARG A 327 11.01 10.26 -17.62
C ARG A 327 11.75 11.52 -17.18
N PHE A 328 12.07 11.68 -15.89
CA PHE A 328 12.69 12.93 -15.41
C PHE A 328 13.88 12.77 -14.46
N VAL A 329 14.22 11.55 -14.05
CA VAL A 329 15.33 11.27 -13.12
C VAL A 329 16.69 11.78 -13.60
N ASP A 330 17.01 11.64 -14.90
CA ASP A 330 18.33 11.99 -15.42
C ASP A 330 18.66 13.48 -15.25
N ASP A 331 17.70 14.36 -15.57
CA ASP A 331 17.88 15.80 -15.44
C ASP A 331 17.97 16.22 -13.97
N LYS A 332 17.11 15.68 -13.10
CA LYS A 332 17.08 16.05 -11.67
C LYS A 332 18.32 15.59 -10.91
N PHE A 333 18.77 14.36 -11.12
CA PHE A 333 19.97 13.86 -10.46
C PHE A 333 21.23 14.56 -10.98
N SER A 334 21.26 14.96 -12.26
CA SER A 334 22.35 15.80 -12.79
C SER A 334 22.37 17.20 -12.14
N GLU A 335 21.20 17.81 -11.92
CA GLU A 335 21.10 19.09 -11.22
C GLU A 335 21.49 18.97 -9.74
N LEU A 336 21.06 17.90 -9.06
CA LEU A 336 21.45 17.57 -7.69
C LEU A 336 22.97 17.43 -7.56
N GLU A 337 23.61 16.65 -8.43
CA GLU A 337 25.05 16.47 -8.44
C GLU A 337 25.80 17.79 -8.65
N ARG A 338 25.34 18.61 -9.60
CA ARG A 338 25.92 19.94 -9.85
C ARG A 338 25.83 20.82 -8.61
N SER A 339 24.65 20.92 -8.01
CA SER A 339 24.40 21.79 -6.85
C SER A 339 25.25 21.38 -5.65
N LEU A 340 25.27 20.07 -5.33
CA LEU A 340 26.12 19.53 -4.26
C LEU A 340 27.61 19.75 -4.54
N GLY A 341 28.05 19.57 -5.78
CA GLY A 341 29.43 19.82 -6.19
C GLY A 341 29.87 21.27 -5.94
N ILE A 342 29.00 22.24 -6.25
CA ILE A 342 29.25 23.67 -6.01
C ILE A 342 29.35 23.96 -4.52
N VAL A 343 28.39 23.46 -3.71
CA VAL A 343 28.37 23.68 -2.26
C VAL A 343 29.60 23.07 -1.60
N ARG A 344 29.94 21.80 -1.93
CA ARG A 344 31.13 21.12 -1.41
C ARG A 344 32.42 21.86 -1.78
N ALA A 345 32.55 22.33 -3.03
CA ALA A 345 33.70 23.14 -3.45
C ALA A 345 33.81 24.45 -2.65
N TYR A 346 32.69 25.15 -2.45
CA TYR A 346 32.66 26.37 -1.66
C TYR A 346 33.04 26.12 -0.20
N GLN A 347 32.44 25.12 0.43
CA GLN A 347 32.66 24.80 1.85
C GLN A 347 34.07 24.28 2.14
N GLN A 348 34.73 23.64 1.17
CA GLN A 348 36.15 23.29 1.27
C GLN A 348 37.04 24.54 1.39
N GLU A 349 36.74 25.61 0.65
CA GLU A 349 37.50 26.86 0.71
C GLU A 349 37.09 27.77 1.88
N LYS A 350 35.80 27.78 2.21
CA LYS A 350 35.20 28.53 3.32
C LYS A 350 34.33 27.62 4.22
N PRO A 351 34.95 26.86 5.13
CA PRO A 351 34.22 26.03 6.07
C PRO A 351 33.37 26.87 7.03
N LEU A 352 32.21 26.33 7.44
CA LEU A 352 31.31 26.97 8.41
C LEU A 352 32.04 27.42 9.68
N ILE A 353 32.89 26.56 10.26
CA ILE A 353 33.65 26.90 11.47
C ILE A 353 34.51 28.15 11.28
N ARG A 354 35.12 28.32 10.09
CA ARG A 354 35.95 29.50 9.79
C ARG A 354 35.10 30.76 9.73
N PHE A 355 33.89 30.66 9.18
CA PHE A 355 32.94 31.77 9.17
C PHE A 355 32.45 32.12 10.58
N LEU A 356 32.03 31.13 11.38
CA LEU A 356 31.56 31.35 12.76
C LEU A 356 32.63 31.96 13.68
N LEU A 357 33.91 31.70 13.40
CA LEU A 357 35.05 32.28 14.13
C LEU A 357 35.49 33.65 13.59
N SER A 358 34.87 34.15 12.53
CA SER A 358 35.18 35.46 11.95
C SER A 358 34.40 36.58 12.64
N ASP A 359 34.94 37.80 12.60
CA ASP A 359 34.26 39.00 13.10
C ASP A 359 32.94 39.30 12.35
N GLU A 360 32.72 38.64 11.20
CA GLU A 360 31.56 38.87 10.32
C GLU A 360 30.30 38.14 10.82
N ALA A 361 30.44 37.05 11.58
CA ALA A 361 29.31 36.22 12.02
C ALA A 361 28.35 36.94 12.98
N GLY A 362 28.83 37.96 13.71
CA GLY A 362 28.02 38.76 14.63
C GLY A 362 27.62 40.14 14.08
N ASP A 363 27.83 40.40 12.78
CA ASP A 363 27.56 41.72 12.20
C ASP A 363 26.04 41.99 12.09
N PRO A 364 25.52 43.13 12.57
CA PRO A 364 24.09 43.45 12.48
C PRO A 364 23.60 43.66 11.03
N ASN A 365 24.50 43.80 10.07
CA ASN A 365 24.18 43.93 8.64
C ASN A 365 24.14 42.59 7.90
N LEU A 366 24.38 41.48 8.60
CA LEU A 366 24.23 40.15 8.05
C LEU A 366 22.74 39.86 7.81
N ARG A 367 22.41 39.34 6.63
CA ARG A 367 21.07 38.94 6.22
C ARG A 367 21.10 37.50 5.79
N GLU A 368 20.40 36.65 6.52
CA GLU A 368 20.14 35.28 6.14
C GLU A 368 18.89 35.22 5.26
N GLY A 369 18.91 34.34 4.26
CA GLY A 369 17.75 34.16 3.40
C GLY A 369 17.98 33.23 2.23
N TYR A 370 16.99 33.23 1.34
CA TYR A 370 16.97 32.49 0.08
C TYR A 370 16.98 33.49 -1.07
N PHE A 371 18.03 33.41 -1.88
CA PHE A 371 18.36 34.43 -2.87
C PHE A 371 18.43 33.82 -4.27
N GLU A 372 17.46 34.14 -5.12
CA GLU A 372 17.43 33.70 -6.50
C GLU A 372 18.36 34.56 -7.38
N ILE A 373 19.20 33.90 -8.19
CA ILE A 373 20.07 34.58 -9.14
C ILE A 373 19.26 35.05 -10.34
N SER A 374 18.96 36.35 -10.36
CA SER A 374 18.17 36.96 -11.43
C SER A 374 19.01 37.28 -12.68
N HIS A 375 20.25 37.72 -12.48
CA HIS A 375 21.17 38.10 -13.55
C HIS A 375 22.62 38.14 -13.07
N ASP A 376 23.57 37.95 -13.99
CA ASP A 376 24.97 38.30 -13.80
C ASP A 376 25.33 39.51 -14.67
N ASP A 377 26.09 40.46 -14.12
CA ASP A 377 26.62 41.59 -14.88
C ASP A 377 28.11 41.81 -14.58
N ALA A 378 28.73 42.75 -15.28
CA ALA A 378 30.15 43.07 -15.10
C ALA A 378 30.48 43.62 -13.70
N GLY A 379 29.48 44.03 -12.91
CA GLY A 379 29.61 44.55 -11.55
C GLY A 379 29.33 43.52 -10.45
N GLY A 380 28.78 42.34 -10.78
CA GLY A 380 28.50 41.25 -9.85
C GLY A 380 27.18 40.56 -10.17
N PHE A 381 26.59 39.92 -9.17
CA PHE A 381 25.30 39.25 -9.33
C PHE A 381 24.14 40.13 -8.86
N ILE A 382 22.98 39.96 -9.50
CA ILE A 382 21.70 40.48 -9.01
C ILE A 382 20.93 39.33 -8.38
N LEU A 383 20.68 39.46 -7.09
CA LEU A 383 19.96 38.48 -6.29
C LEU A 383 18.57 39.01 -5.93
N TYR A 384 17.56 38.15 -6.02
CA TYR A 384 16.20 38.43 -5.56
C TYR A 384 15.95 37.66 -4.27
N ASP A 385 15.63 38.36 -3.18
CA ASP A 385 15.22 37.72 -1.94
C ASP A 385 13.79 37.20 -2.09
N ILE A 386 13.65 35.88 -1.99
CA ILE A 386 12.38 35.17 -2.21
C ILE A 386 11.33 35.59 -1.17
N HIS A 387 11.74 35.77 0.09
CA HIS A 387 10.84 36.05 1.20
C HIS A 387 10.55 37.55 1.35
N LEU A 388 11.59 38.39 1.29
CA LEU A 388 11.46 39.84 1.46
C LEU A 388 11.01 40.56 0.18
N LYS A 389 11.00 39.85 -0.96
CA LYS A 389 10.56 40.35 -2.27
C LYS A 389 11.30 41.62 -2.69
N ASN A 390 12.61 41.66 -2.47
CA ASN A 390 13.48 42.78 -2.84
C ASN A 390 14.71 42.31 -3.63
N TYR A 391 15.40 43.25 -4.27
CA TYR A 391 16.60 42.98 -5.07
C TYR A 391 17.86 43.49 -4.39
N HIS A 392 18.90 42.66 -4.39
CA HIS A 392 20.27 43.01 -4.04
C HIS A 392 21.10 43.06 -5.31
N THR A 393 21.66 44.22 -5.63
CA THR A 393 22.46 44.44 -6.85
C THR A 393 23.94 44.49 -6.56
N GLY A 394 24.77 44.04 -7.50
CA GLY A 394 26.24 44.11 -7.38
C GLY A 394 26.80 43.18 -6.29
N VAL A 395 26.12 42.07 -6.03
CA VAL A 395 26.51 41.11 -5.00
C VAL A 395 27.81 40.41 -5.41
N GLN A 396 28.85 40.58 -4.60
CA GLN A 396 30.13 39.95 -4.82
C GLN A 396 30.10 38.49 -4.34
N MET A 397 30.35 37.55 -5.25
CA MET A 397 30.42 36.11 -4.95
C MET A 397 31.69 35.48 -5.55
N PRO A 398 32.90 35.90 -5.13
CA PRO A 398 34.15 35.62 -5.83
C PRO A 398 34.49 34.13 -5.96
N LEU A 399 34.12 33.29 -4.98
CA LEU A 399 34.34 31.84 -5.03
C LEU A 399 33.32 31.12 -5.92
N LEU A 400 32.14 31.70 -6.05
CA LEU A 400 31.03 31.16 -6.83
C LEU A 400 31.13 31.56 -8.32
N GLY A 401 31.76 32.69 -8.64
CA GLY A 401 31.92 33.16 -10.02
C GLY A 401 32.77 32.27 -10.94
N GLY A 402 33.53 31.31 -10.38
CA GLY A 402 34.28 30.30 -11.15
C GLY A 402 33.58 28.95 -11.28
N LEU A 403 32.42 28.79 -10.65
CA LEU A 403 31.65 27.55 -10.59
C LEU A 403 30.46 27.61 -11.57
N PRO A 404 29.90 26.46 -12.02
CA PRO A 404 28.84 26.41 -13.03
C PRO A 404 27.46 26.78 -12.47
N ILE A 405 27.35 27.99 -11.93
CA ILE A 405 26.13 28.60 -11.40
C ILE A 405 25.32 29.19 -12.56
N ARG A 406 24.00 29.11 -12.44
CA ARG A 406 23.07 29.50 -13.50
C ARG A 406 22.08 30.54 -12.99
N LYS A 407 21.53 31.31 -13.93
CA LYS A 407 20.35 32.13 -13.67
C LYS A 407 19.20 31.23 -13.19
N GLY A 408 18.51 31.65 -12.15
CA GLY A 408 17.43 30.91 -11.50
C GLY A 408 17.87 30.05 -10.33
N ASP A 409 19.17 29.73 -10.18
CA ASP A 409 19.66 29.02 -8.99
C ASP A 409 19.34 29.83 -7.74
N ILE A 410 19.04 29.14 -6.64
CA ILE A 410 18.66 29.75 -5.37
C ILE A 410 19.76 29.48 -4.36
N ILE A 411 20.29 30.55 -3.79
CA ILE A 411 21.31 30.52 -2.76
C ILE A 411 20.62 30.60 -1.40
N GLN A 412 20.76 29.56 -0.58
CA GLN A 412 20.52 29.66 0.85
C GLN A 412 21.82 30.04 1.53
N GLY A 413 21.83 31.17 2.21
CA GLY A 413 23.04 31.65 2.85
C GLY A 413 22.92 33.02 3.47
N GLN A 414 24.07 33.63 3.70
CA GLN A 414 24.17 34.89 4.42
C GLN A 414 24.89 35.96 3.59
N LEU A 415 24.19 37.07 3.38
CA LEU A 415 24.70 38.27 2.71
C LEU A 415 25.10 39.33 3.72
N MET A 416 26.25 39.97 3.50
CA MET A 416 26.61 41.22 4.18
C MET A 416 26.08 42.38 3.36
N VAL A 417 25.18 43.18 3.92
CA VAL A 417 24.55 44.31 3.22
C VAL A 417 24.97 45.63 3.85
N ARG A 418 25.97 46.31 3.29
CA ARG A 418 26.46 47.61 3.75
C ARG A 418 26.31 48.68 2.69
N GLU A 419 26.45 49.96 3.07
CA GLU A 419 26.45 51.09 2.13
C GLU A 419 27.53 50.96 1.05
N GLU A 420 28.67 50.35 1.40
CA GLU A 420 29.83 50.18 0.52
C GLU A 420 29.68 49.00 -0.46
N GLY A 421 28.69 48.12 -0.26
CA GLY A 421 28.43 46.99 -1.15
C GLY A 421 27.75 45.80 -0.49
N CYS A 422 27.34 44.85 -1.33
CA CYS A 422 26.75 43.58 -0.93
C CYS A 422 27.66 42.42 -1.32
N ARG A 423 27.81 41.41 -0.44
CA ARG A 423 28.58 40.20 -0.75
C ARG A 423 28.02 38.97 -0.06
N LEU A 424 28.23 37.82 -0.69
CA LEU A 424 27.99 36.52 -0.06
C LEU A 424 29.10 36.22 0.93
N VAL A 425 28.73 36.02 2.19
CA VAL A 425 29.66 35.69 3.26
C VAL A 425 29.71 34.18 3.48
N PHE A 426 28.54 33.56 3.51
CA PHE A 426 28.38 32.13 3.74
C PHE A 426 27.33 31.52 2.80
N LEU A 427 27.60 30.32 2.33
CA LEU A 427 26.69 29.50 1.52
C LEU A 427 26.37 28.24 2.32
N ASP A 428 25.12 28.12 2.75
CA ASP A 428 24.60 26.91 3.37
C ASP A 428 24.31 25.87 2.27
N MET A 429 23.52 26.26 1.28
CA MET A 429 23.06 25.38 0.23
C MET A 429 22.81 26.13 -1.09
N LEU A 430 22.97 25.43 -2.21
CA LEU A 430 22.55 25.89 -3.54
C LEU A 430 21.44 24.97 -4.02
N TYR A 431 20.32 25.55 -4.44
CA TYR A 431 19.20 24.82 -5.03
C TYR A 431 19.03 25.14 -6.51
N PRO A 432 18.58 24.17 -7.32
CA PRO A 432 18.21 24.43 -8.71
C PRO A 432 17.00 25.35 -8.85
N ALA A 433 16.75 25.85 -10.06
CA ALA A 433 15.73 26.84 -10.33
C ALA A 433 14.29 26.33 -10.12
N ASN A 434 14.06 25.03 -10.25
CA ASN A 434 12.75 24.41 -9.98
C ASN A 434 12.42 24.38 -8.48
N SER A 435 13.40 24.37 -7.57
CA SER A 435 13.19 24.45 -6.12
C SER A 435 12.42 25.71 -5.73
N ARG A 436 12.40 26.70 -6.61
CA ARG A 436 11.58 27.90 -6.51
C ARG A 436 10.12 27.58 -6.15
N TYR A 437 9.51 26.55 -6.75
CA TYR A 437 8.08 26.26 -6.55
C TYR A 437 7.73 25.85 -5.11
N TYR A 438 8.71 25.32 -4.37
CA TYR A 438 8.53 24.75 -3.04
C TYR A 438 9.00 25.68 -1.90
N LEU A 439 9.60 26.83 -2.24
CA LEU A 439 10.14 27.80 -1.27
C LEU A 439 9.22 29.01 -1.03
N PHE A 440 7.99 29.04 -1.55
CA PHE A 440 7.06 30.19 -1.46
C PHE A 440 5.95 30.05 -0.42
#